data_AF-K1RZ28-F1
#
_entry.id   AF-K1RZ28-F1
#
_cell.length_a   1.000
_cell.length_b   1.000
_cell.length_c   1.000
_cell.angle_alpha   90.00
_cell.angle_beta   90.00
_cell.angle_gamma   90.00
#
_symmetry.space_group_name_H-M   'P 1'
#
loop_
_entity.id
_entity.type
_entity.pdbx_description
1 polymer ?
#
loop_
_entity_poly.entity_id
_entity_poly.type
_entity_poly.pdbx_seq_one_letter_code
_entity_poly.pdbx_strand_id
1 'polypeptide(L)'
;MISTPEDWAAVLRLRGQCDAILVGAETLRRDNPALLLRDEAVRERRRAAGLRPDIAKVVVTRSGKLDPALRFFNEGDADRYVFSEAECR
;
A
#
# COMPACT_ATOMS: atom_id res chain seq x y z
N MET A 1 -10.10 -5.45 -19.55
CA MET A 1 -9.15 -4.63 -18.77
C MET A 1 -9.74 -3.22 -18.70
N ILE A 2 -9.86 -2.63 -17.50
CA ILE A 2 -10.55 -1.34 -17.31
C ILE A 2 -9.60 -0.14 -17.49
N SER A 3 -8.30 -0.30 -17.20
CA SER A 3 -7.31 0.79 -17.21
C SER A 3 -6.31 0.65 -18.35
N THR A 4 -5.96 1.78 -18.96
CA THR A 4 -4.92 1.93 -19.99
C THR A 4 -3.52 2.06 -19.36
N PRO A 5 -2.42 1.89 -20.12
CA PRO A 5 -1.07 2.18 -19.63
C PRO A 5 -0.91 3.60 -19.07
N GLU A 6 -1.57 4.58 -19.67
CA GLU A 6 -1.56 5.98 -19.25
C GLU A 6 -2.24 6.16 -17.88
N ASP A 7 -3.36 5.48 -17.64
CA ASP A 7 -4.04 5.46 -16.35
C ASP A 7 -3.12 4.88 -15.26
N TRP A 8 -2.42 3.79 -15.57
CA TRP A 8 -1.46 3.18 -14.65
C TRP A 8 -0.30 4.12 -14.33
N ALA A 9 0.26 4.80 -15.33
CA ALA A 9 1.32 5.78 -15.13
C ALA A 9 0.85 6.96 -14.26
N ALA A 10 -0.39 7.41 -14.43
CA ALA A 10 -0.98 8.46 -13.61
C ALA A 10 -1.11 8.04 -12.14
N VAL A 11 -1.65 6.84 -11.86
CA VAL A 11 -1.78 6.32 -10.49
C VAL A 11 -0.43 6.12 -9.82
N LEU A 12 0.57 5.58 -10.54
CA LEU A 12 1.91 5.38 -9.98
C LEU A 12 2.59 6.70 -9.63
N ARG A 13 2.46 7.72 -10.50
CA ARG A 13 2.98 9.07 -10.23
C ARG A 13 2.31 9.69 -9.02
N LEU A 14 0.97 9.61 -8.92
CA LEU A 14 0.23 10.12 -7.77
C LEU A 14 0.68 9.44 -6.47
N ARG A 15 0.84 8.10 -6.50
CA ARG A 15 1.32 7.33 -5.34
C ARG A 15 2.68 7.82 -4.85
N GLY A 16 3.58 8.18 -5.76
CA GLY A 16 4.90 8.72 -5.43
C GLY A 16 4.90 10.11 -4.78
N GLN A 17 3.75 10.80 -4.75
CA GLN A 17 3.57 12.12 -4.14
C GLN A 17 2.88 12.04 -2.77
N CYS A 18 2.51 10.85 -2.31
CA CYS A 18 1.80 10.63 -1.05
C CYS A 18 2.73 10.03 0.01
N ASP A 19 2.36 10.19 1.27
CA ASP A 19 3.05 9.53 2.40
C ASP A 19 2.44 8.17 2.74
N ALA A 20 1.17 7.97 2.40
CA ALA A 20 0.42 6.75 2.69
C ALA A 20 -0.58 6.41 1.57
N ILE A 21 -0.94 5.14 1.47
CA ILE A 21 -2.05 4.64 0.64
C ILE A 21 -3.03 3.87 1.51
N LEU A 22 -4.32 4.21 1.38
CA LEU A 22 -5.41 3.58 2.10
C LEU A 22 -6.23 2.67 1.19
N VAL A 23 -6.57 1.49 1.70
CA VAL A 23 -7.43 0.54 0.99
C VAL A 23 -8.43 -0.11 1.95
N GLY A 24 -9.60 -0.48 1.43
CA GLY A 24 -10.55 -1.32 2.17
C GLY A 24 -10.10 -2.77 2.21
N ALA A 25 -10.37 -3.46 3.32
CA ALA A 25 -9.94 -4.85 3.48
C ALA A 25 -10.51 -5.84 2.45
N GLU A 26 -11.68 -5.55 1.85
CA GLU A 26 -12.23 -6.44 0.82
C GLU A 26 -11.39 -6.47 -0.46
N THR A 27 -10.81 -5.32 -0.84
CA THR A 27 -9.83 -5.26 -1.93
C THR A 27 -8.60 -6.10 -1.62
N LEU A 28 -8.14 -6.11 -0.36
CA LEU A 28 -7.03 -7.00 0.02
C LEU A 28 -7.39 -8.48 -0.13
N ARG A 29 -8.61 -8.87 0.29
CA ARG A 29 -9.06 -10.26 0.19
C ARG A 29 -9.22 -10.72 -1.27
N ARG A 30 -9.72 -9.85 -2.14
CA ARG A 30 -10.01 -10.19 -3.54
C ARG A 30 -8.79 -10.09 -4.45
N ASP A 31 -8.02 -9.02 -4.31
CA ASP A 31 -6.98 -8.66 -5.28
C ASP A 31 -5.56 -8.90 -4.72
N ASN A 32 -5.45 -9.08 -3.41
CA ASN A 32 -4.19 -9.25 -2.68
C ASN A 32 -3.10 -8.28 -3.17
N PRO A 33 -3.32 -6.96 -3.27
CA PRO A 33 -2.35 -6.05 -3.85
C PRO A 33 -1.18 -5.80 -2.90
N ALA A 34 0.04 -5.70 -3.43
CA ALA A 34 1.22 -5.37 -2.65
C ALA A 34 1.35 -3.86 -2.33
N LEU A 35 0.71 -2.99 -3.12
CA LEU A 35 0.70 -1.52 -2.95
C LEU A 35 2.09 -0.85 -2.91
N LEU A 36 3.04 -1.34 -3.71
CA LEU A 36 4.43 -0.84 -3.75
C LEU A 36 4.58 0.48 -4.52
N LEU A 37 5.65 1.22 -4.22
CA LEU A 37 6.19 2.23 -5.13
C LEU A 37 7.07 1.53 -6.18
N ARG A 38 6.92 1.94 -7.45
CA ARG A 38 7.71 1.39 -8.58
C ARG A 38 8.83 2.31 -9.05
N ASP A 39 8.74 3.59 -8.73
CA ASP A 39 9.70 4.60 -9.17
C ASP A 39 10.91 4.63 -8.21
N GLU A 40 12.05 4.11 -8.66
CA GLU A 40 13.25 4.04 -7.83
C GLU A 40 13.81 5.43 -7.48
N ALA A 41 13.60 6.45 -8.32
CA ALA A 41 14.03 7.81 -8.00
C ALA A 41 13.22 8.40 -6.84
N VAL A 42 11.92 8.04 -6.73
CA VAL A 42 11.10 8.40 -5.57
C VAL A 42 11.55 7.64 -4.33
N ARG A 43 11.83 6.34 -4.45
CA ARG A 43 12.30 5.51 -3.32
C ARG A 43 13.63 6.03 -2.79
N GLU A 44 14.56 6.40 -3.66
CA GLU A 44 15.86 6.95 -3.26
C GLU A 44 15.72 8.32 -2.59
N ARG A 45 14.84 9.18 -3.10
CA ARG A 45 14.53 10.47 -2.44
C ARG A 45 13.99 10.27 -1.02
N ARG A 46 13.14 9.26 -0.80
CA ARG A 46 12.62 8.91 0.53
C ARG A 46 13.73 8.41 1.45
N ARG A 47 14.62 7.52 0.96
CA ARG A 47 15.79 7.06 1.72
C ARG A 47 16.70 8.22 2.13
N ALA A 48 16.99 9.13 1.20
CA ALA A 48 17.80 10.32 1.46
C ALA A 48 17.17 11.25 2.50
N ALA A 49 15.83 11.24 2.64
CA ALA A 49 15.09 11.94 3.69
C ALA A 49 14.96 11.16 5.01
N GLY A 50 15.60 9.99 5.14
CA GLY A 50 15.51 9.14 6.33
C GLY A 50 14.16 8.41 6.48
N LEU A 51 13.36 8.36 5.41
CA LEU A 51 12.09 7.65 5.38
C LEU A 51 12.26 6.25 4.78
N ARG A 52 11.30 5.36 5.09
CA ARG A 52 11.20 4.07 4.39
C ARG A 52 10.97 4.28 2.88
N PRO A 53 11.55 3.41 2.03
CA PRO A 53 11.52 3.59 0.58
C PRO A 53 10.11 3.44 -0.02
N ASP A 54 9.24 2.61 0.58
CA ASP A 54 7.83 2.55 0.20
C ASP A 54 6.98 3.48 1.10
N ILE A 55 5.81 3.89 0.59
CA ILE A 55 4.83 4.68 1.36
C ILE A 55 4.13 3.81 2.41
N ALA A 56 3.65 4.44 3.48
CA ALA A 56 2.90 3.73 4.50
C ALA A 56 1.65 3.05 3.89
N LYS A 57 1.39 1.81 4.31
CA LYS A 57 0.25 1.04 3.83
C LYS A 57 -0.81 0.99 4.91
N VAL A 58 -2.02 1.43 4.57
CA VAL A 58 -3.13 1.53 5.51
C VAL A 58 -4.29 0.69 5.03
N VAL A 59 -4.80 -0.17 5.90
CA VAL A 59 -6.04 -0.93 5.65
C VAL A 59 -7.10 -0.58 6.68
N VAL A 60 -8.32 -0.35 6.20
CA VAL A 60 -9.51 -0.18 7.04
C VAL A 60 -10.37 -1.44 6.97
N THR A 61 -10.72 -1.99 8.13
CA THR A 61 -11.54 -3.19 8.23
C THR A 61 -12.48 -3.12 9.42
N ARG A 62 -13.76 -3.46 9.26
CA ARG A 62 -14.66 -3.59 10.40
C ARG A 62 -14.31 -4.79 11.28
N SER A 63 -13.98 -5.92 10.67
CA SER A 63 -13.94 -7.22 11.35
C SER A 63 -12.60 -7.60 11.99
N GLY A 64 -11.54 -6.85 11.74
CA GLY A 64 -10.16 -7.22 12.11
C GLY A 64 -9.57 -8.40 11.31
N LYS A 65 -10.41 -9.23 10.65
CA LYS A 65 -10.00 -10.46 9.95
C LYS A 65 -9.22 -10.15 8.66
N LEU A 66 -7.91 -10.26 8.74
CA LEU A 66 -6.97 -10.11 7.64
C LEU A 66 -5.99 -11.26 7.68
N ASP A 67 -5.74 -11.90 6.54
CA ASP A 67 -4.76 -12.98 6.46
C ASP A 67 -3.33 -12.39 6.58
N PRO A 68 -2.53 -12.79 7.59
CA PRO A 68 -1.15 -12.32 7.75
C PRO A 68 -0.25 -12.62 6.55
N ALA A 69 -0.61 -13.59 5.69
CA ALA A 69 0.13 -13.96 4.49
C ALA A 69 -0.10 -13.01 3.28
N LEU A 70 -1.01 -12.03 3.39
CA LEU A 70 -1.26 -11.08 2.30
C LEU A 70 0.02 -10.33 1.89
N ARG A 71 0.16 -10.05 0.59
CA ARG A 71 1.30 -9.27 0.04
C ARG A 71 1.39 -7.87 0.65
N PHE A 72 0.25 -7.32 1.06
CA PHE A 72 0.18 -6.09 1.85
C PHE A 72 1.13 -6.13 3.07
N PHE A 73 1.16 -7.25 3.80
CA PHE A 73 1.99 -7.44 5.00
C PHE A 73 3.42 -7.88 4.72
N ASN A 74 3.65 -8.62 3.64
CA ASN A 74 4.92 -9.31 3.41
C ASN A 74 5.82 -8.66 2.36
N GLU A 75 5.28 -7.79 1.50
CA GLU A 75 6.06 -7.13 0.45
C GLU A 75 6.30 -5.66 0.77
N GLY A 76 7.41 -5.13 0.26
CA GLY A 76 7.82 -3.74 0.41
C GLY A 76 8.41 -3.40 1.78
N ASP A 77 9.16 -2.31 1.82
CA ASP A 77 9.69 -1.75 3.05
C ASP A 77 8.90 -0.48 3.37
N ALA A 78 7.84 -0.67 4.14
CA ALA A 78 6.86 0.33 4.55
C ALA A 78 6.37 0.04 5.97
N ASP A 79 5.94 1.10 6.66
CA ASP A 79 5.10 0.95 7.84
C ASP A 79 3.70 0.47 7.41
N ARG A 80 3.06 -0.29 8.29
CA ARG A 80 1.76 -0.93 8.02
C ARG A 80 0.82 -0.66 9.16
N TYR A 81 -0.35 -0.12 8.83
CA TYR A 81 -1.37 0.28 9.79
C TYR A 81 -2.68 -0.44 9.48
N VAL A 82 -3.29 -1.01 10.51
CA VAL A 82 -4.63 -1.60 10.44
C VAL A 82 -5.55 -0.79 11.34
N PHE A 83 -6.56 -0.17 10.75
CA PHE A 83 -7.64 0.48 11.48
C PHE A 83 -8.83 -0.46 11.53
N SER A 84 -9.26 -0.80 12.75
CA SER A 84 -10.40 -1.69 12.95
C SER A 84 -11.25 -1.34 14.16
N GLU A 85 -12.55 -1.67 14.08
CA GLU A 85 -13.48 -1.64 15.20
C GLU A 85 -13.29 -2.84 16.14
N ALA A 86 -12.76 -3.95 15.64
CA ALA A 86 -12.48 -5.17 16.40
C ALA A 86 -10.97 -5.43 16.46
N GLU A 87 -10.53 -6.14 17.49
CA GLU A 87 -9.14 -6.56 17.60
C GLU A 87 -8.74 -7.45 16.41
N CYS A 88 -7.60 -7.13 15.78
CA CYS A 88 -7.07 -7.91 14.68
C CYS A 88 -6.55 -9.26 15.18
N ARG A 89 -6.97 -10.33 14.50
CA ARG A 89 -6.56 -11.70 14.75
C ARG A 89 -6.00 -12.31 13.49
#